data_AF-L0AQE3-F1
#
_entry.id   AF-L0AQE3-F1
#
_cell.length_a   1.000
_cell.length_b   1.000
_cell.length_c   1.000
_cell.angle_alpha   90.00
_cell.angle_beta   90.00
_cell.angle_gamma   90.00
#
_symmetry.space_group_name_H-M   'P 1'
#
loop_
_entity.id
_entity.type
_entity.pdbx_description
1 polymer ?
#
loop_
_entity_poly.entity_id
_entity_poly.type
_entity_poly.pdbx_seq_one_letter_code
_entity_poly.pdbx_strand_id
1 'polypeptide(L)'
;AVADLSFAAKHAGVIQMGDILPARRARGPNEPGGIKFGHFGDMIQADRKYPNDPVKATLEVVGAGAMLFDQIWLGGYMSGGVGLTQYATAAYTDNILDDYCYYGMDYIKSKYKVNWQSPSEKDKVKATQDVVNDIATEVNLYGMEQYEQYPTALEDHFGGSQRAS
;
A
#
# COMPACT_ATOMS: atom_id res chain seq x y z
N ALA A 1 -3.08 -39.18 -19.58
CA ALA A 1 -1.73 -38.83 -19.12
C ALA A 1 -1.27 -37.44 -19.58
N VAL A 2 -0.90 -37.23 -20.86
CA VAL A 2 -0.36 -35.92 -21.31
C VAL A 2 -1.41 -34.79 -21.26
N ALA A 3 -2.65 -35.09 -21.59
CA ALA A 3 -3.76 -34.13 -21.49
C ALA A 3 -4.03 -33.73 -20.03
N ASP A 4 -3.96 -34.68 -19.09
CA ASP A 4 -4.16 -34.42 -17.66
C ASP A 4 -3.07 -33.49 -17.11
N LEU A 5 -1.81 -33.71 -17.51
CA LEU A 5 -0.71 -32.80 -17.17
C LEU A 5 -0.93 -31.40 -17.73
N SER A 6 -1.39 -31.30 -18.98
CA SER A 6 -1.68 -30.02 -19.63
C SER A 6 -2.81 -29.26 -18.92
N PHE A 7 -3.87 -29.96 -18.52
CA PHE A 7 -4.99 -29.37 -17.81
C PHE A 7 -4.60 -28.96 -16.38
N ALA A 8 -3.86 -29.82 -15.67
CA ALA A 8 -3.35 -29.50 -14.33
C ALA A 8 -2.46 -28.25 -14.34
N ALA A 9 -1.50 -28.19 -15.26
CA ALA A 9 -0.54 -27.09 -15.35
C ALA A 9 -1.16 -25.76 -15.80
N LYS A 10 -2.30 -25.78 -16.51
CA LYS A 10 -2.90 -24.57 -17.11
C LYS A 10 -4.22 -24.13 -16.48
N HIS A 11 -4.87 -24.99 -15.70
CA HIS A 11 -6.19 -24.71 -15.10
C HIS A 11 -6.32 -25.26 -13.69
N ALA A 12 -6.21 -26.58 -13.48
CA ALA A 12 -6.63 -27.18 -12.20
C ALA A 12 -5.67 -26.90 -11.03
N GLY A 13 -4.37 -26.73 -11.30
CA GLY A 13 -3.34 -26.53 -10.28
C GLY A 13 -2.53 -25.24 -10.45
N VAL A 14 -2.93 -24.35 -11.36
CA VAL A 14 -2.21 -23.11 -11.60
C VAL A 14 -2.68 -22.01 -10.65
N ILE A 15 -1.73 -21.26 -10.08
CA ILE A 15 -2.01 -20.05 -9.33
C ILE A 15 -1.52 -18.88 -10.18
N GLN A 16 -2.47 -18.07 -10.66
CA GLN A 16 -2.18 -16.84 -11.39
C GLN A 16 -1.91 -15.70 -10.40
N MET A 17 -1.11 -14.72 -10.81
CA MET A 17 -0.89 -13.50 -10.03
C MET A 17 -2.15 -12.62 -10.02
N GLY A 18 -2.85 -12.57 -11.15
CA GLY A 18 -4.10 -11.83 -11.29
C GLY A 18 -5.08 -12.49 -12.25
N ASP A 19 -6.37 -12.30 -11.97
CA ASP A 19 -7.46 -12.83 -12.78
C ASP A 19 -7.77 -11.94 -13.99
N ILE A 20 -8.50 -12.49 -14.97
CA ILE A 20 -8.96 -11.78 -16.17
C ILE A 20 -9.85 -10.58 -15.81
N LEU A 21 -9.77 -9.49 -16.59
CA LEU A 21 -10.55 -8.28 -16.37
C LEU A 21 -11.83 -8.18 -17.23
N PRO A 22 -12.89 -7.51 -16.72
CA PRO A 22 -14.12 -7.29 -17.47
C PRO A 22 -13.92 -6.53 -18.78
N ALA A 23 -14.84 -6.72 -19.72
CA ALA A 23 -14.74 -6.26 -21.12
C ALA A 23 -14.35 -4.78 -21.31
N ARG A 24 -14.85 -3.87 -20.46
CA ARG A 24 -14.52 -2.43 -20.54
C ARG A 24 -13.02 -2.15 -20.40
N ARG A 25 -12.29 -3.04 -19.73
CA ARG A 25 -10.84 -2.99 -19.52
C ARG A 25 -10.20 -4.36 -19.79
N ALA A 26 -10.64 -5.01 -20.87
CA ALA A 26 -10.33 -6.41 -21.20
C ALA A 26 -8.83 -6.71 -21.27
N ARG A 27 -8.36 -7.54 -20.34
CA ARG A 27 -6.97 -8.02 -20.21
C ARG A 27 -6.99 -9.46 -19.73
N GLY A 28 -6.04 -10.27 -20.20
CA GLY A 28 -5.86 -11.65 -19.76
C GLY A 28 -5.40 -11.75 -18.30
N PRO A 29 -5.15 -12.98 -17.81
CA PRO A 29 -4.54 -13.18 -16.49
C PRO A 29 -3.14 -12.55 -16.40
N ASN A 30 -2.69 -12.31 -15.16
CA ASN A 30 -1.38 -11.74 -14.80
C ASN A 30 -1.12 -10.31 -15.27
N GLU A 31 -2.18 -9.55 -15.49
CA GLU A 31 -2.11 -8.11 -15.74
C GLU A 31 -2.33 -7.33 -14.43
N PRO A 32 -1.72 -6.14 -14.24
CA PRO A 32 -1.72 -5.46 -12.95
C PRO A 32 -3.10 -5.26 -12.33
N GLY A 33 -4.11 -4.89 -13.14
CA GLY A 33 -5.47 -4.68 -12.63
C GLY A 33 -6.17 -5.93 -12.08
N GLY A 34 -5.66 -7.12 -12.37
CA GLY A 34 -6.16 -8.40 -11.85
C GLY A 34 -5.48 -8.85 -10.55
N ILE A 35 -4.37 -8.22 -10.15
CA ILE A 35 -3.62 -8.57 -8.95
C ILE A 35 -4.39 -8.05 -7.72
N LYS A 36 -4.72 -8.94 -6.79
CA LYS A 36 -5.37 -8.57 -5.53
C LYS A 36 -4.34 -7.93 -4.60
N PHE A 37 -4.75 -6.96 -3.79
CA PHE A 37 -3.83 -6.27 -2.88
C PHE A 37 -3.13 -7.21 -1.88
N GLY A 38 -3.82 -8.27 -1.41
CA GLY A 38 -3.20 -9.30 -0.57
C GLY A 38 -2.08 -10.06 -1.29
N HIS A 39 -2.32 -10.51 -2.54
CA HIS A 39 -1.27 -11.16 -3.34
C HIS A 39 -0.10 -10.21 -3.58
N PHE A 40 -0.38 -8.93 -3.85
CA PHE A 40 0.66 -7.94 -4.07
C PHE A 40 1.49 -7.71 -2.80
N GLY A 41 0.86 -7.62 -1.64
CA GLY A 41 1.54 -7.58 -0.34
C GLY A 41 2.50 -8.76 -0.17
N ASP A 42 2.05 -9.98 -0.47
CA ASP A 42 2.86 -11.20 -0.37
C ASP A 42 4.01 -11.27 -1.42
N MET A 43 3.87 -10.61 -2.57
CA MET A 43 4.93 -10.51 -3.57
C MET A 43 6.13 -9.72 -3.04
N ILE A 44 5.89 -8.70 -2.21
CA ILE A 44 6.93 -7.84 -1.67
C ILE A 44 7.60 -8.52 -0.47
N GLN A 45 8.92 -8.66 -0.54
CA GLN A 45 9.70 -9.46 0.43
C GLN A 45 10.16 -8.67 1.66
N ALA A 46 9.59 -7.49 1.89
CA ALA A 46 10.00 -6.61 2.98
C ALA A 46 9.69 -7.18 4.35
N ASP A 47 8.51 -7.79 4.52
CA ASP A 47 8.11 -8.47 5.76
C ASP A 47 9.12 -9.56 6.18
N ARG A 48 9.60 -10.36 5.21
CA ARG A 48 10.65 -11.37 5.45
C ARG A 48 11.95 -10.76 5.95
N LYS A 49 12.31 -9.56 5.49
CA LYS A 49 13.58 -8.90 5.81
C LYS A 49 13.49 -8.03 7.07
N TYR A 50 12.32 -7.46 7.33
CA TYR A 50 12.05 -6.50 8.40
C TYR A 50 10.87 -6.98 9.27
N PRO A 51 10.92 -8.20 9.84
CA PRO A 51 9.76 -8.81 10.51
C PRO A 51 9.33 -8.10 11.80
N ASN A 52 10.21 -7.26 12.38
CA ASN A 52 9.95 -6.50 13.60
C ASN A 52 9.71 -5.00 13.31
N ASP A 53 9.58 -4.64 12.03
CA ASP A 53 9.32 -3.28 11.58
C ASP A 53 8.14 -3.28 10.59
N PRO A 54 6.90 -3.33 11.11
CA PRO A 54 5.70 -3.37 10.28
C PRO A 54 5.51 -2.10 9.45
N VAL A 55 6.05 -0.96 9.86
CA VAL A 55 6.01 0.29 9.07
C VAL A 55 6.89 0.11 7.86
N LYS A 56 8.15 -0.30 8.04
CA LYS A 56 9.05 -0.52 6.92
C LYS A 56 8.50 -1.57 5.95
N ALA A 57 7.98 -2.67 6.47
CA ALA A 57 7.37 -3.71 5.64
C ALA A 57 6.17 -3.17 4.82
N THR A 58 5.30 -2.38 5.45
CA THR A 58 4.12 -1.79 4.80
C THR A 58 4.50 -0.73 3.77
N LEU A 59 5.46 0.15 4.07
CA LEU A 59 5.88 1.22 3.16
C LEU A 59 6.58 0.69 1.91
N GLU A 60 7.29 -0.44 2.00
CA GLU A 60 7.82 -1.12 0.81
C GLU A 60 6.69 -1.68 -0.08
N VAL A 61 5.59 -2.16 0.52
CA VAL A 61 4.39 -2.56 -0.23
C VAL A 61 3.72 -1.33 -0.86
N VAL A 62 3.61 -0.22 -0.14
CA VAL A 62 3.04 1.03 -0.65
C VAL A 62 3.86 1.56 -1.82
N GLY A 63 5.18 1.67 -1.69
CA GLY A 63 6.03 2.20 -2.76
C GLY A 63 6.01 1.33 -4.02
N ALA A 64 6.10 0.01 -3.86
CA ALA A 64 5.96 -0.91 -4.99
C ALA A 64 4.57 -0.84 -5.63
N GLY A 65 3.53 -0.68 -4.80
CA GLY A 65 2.13 -0.61 -5.22
C GLY A 65 1.83 0.67 -5.96
N ALA A 66 2.27 1.83 -5.46
CA ALA A 66 2.15 3.12 -6.11
C ALA A 66 2.84 3.10 -7.49
N MET A 67 4.03 2.50 -7.58
CA MET A 67 4.71 2.36 -8.86
C MET A 67 3.92 1.47 -9.84
N LEU A 68 3.52 0.26 -9.42
CA LEU A 68 2.85 -0.68 -10.32
C LEU A 68 1.43 -0.22 -10.69
N PHE A 69 0.64 0.18 -9.69
CA PHE A 69 -0.78 0.48 -9.87
C PHE A 69 -1.01 1.89 -10.40
N ASP A 70 -0.26 2.90 -9.98
CA ASP A 70 -0.47 4.27 -10.46
C ASP A 70 0.37 4.57 -11.69
N GLN A 71 1.67 4.31 -11.68
CA GLN A 71 2.53 4.70 -12.81
C GLN A 71 2.32 3.78 -14.02
N ILE A 72 2.37 2.46 -13.81
CA ILE A 72 2.29 1.50 -14.92
C ILE A 72 0.83 1.21 -15.28
N TRP A 73 0.01 0.81 -14.32
CA TRP A 73 -1.35 0.36 -14.62
C TRP A 73 -2.28 1.52 -14.97
N LEU A 74 -2.52 2.45 -14.06
CA LEU A 74 -3.41 3.58 -14.31
C LEU A 74 -2.80 4.57 -15.31
N GLY A 75 -1.55 4.96 -15.09
CA GLY A 75 -0.80 5.95 -15.87
C GLY A 75 -0.29 5.45 -17.21
N GLY A 76 -0.19 4.13 -17.40
CA GLY A 76 0.20 3.50 -18.66
C GLY A 76 -0.98 2.77 -19.30
N TYR A 77 -1.29 1.56 -18.82
CA TYR A 77 -2.28 0.66 -19.44
C TYR A 77 -3.69 1.27 -19.59
N MET A 78 -4.12 2.07 -18.61
CA MET A 78 -5.48 2.63 -18.57
C MET A 78 -5.56 4.08 -19.07
N SER A 79 -4.43 4.74 -19.31
CA SER A 79 -4.37 6.10 -19.85
C SER A 79 -3.20 6.28 -20.84
N GLY A 80 -1.99 6.56 -20.36
CA GLY A 80 -0.79 6.81 -21.16
C GLY A 80 -0.38 8.30 -21.24
N GLY A 81 0.73 8.57 -21.93
CA GLY A 81 1.27 9.93 -22.11
C GLY A 81 2.28 10.30 -21.02
N VAL A 82 2.17 11.51 -20.45
CA VAL A 82 3.03 11.96 -19.34
C VAL A 82 2.87 11.05 -18.10
N GLY A 83 1.66 10.51 -17.90
CA GLY A 83 1.38 9.54 -16.86
C GLY A 83 1.22 10.15 -15.47
N LEU A 84 1.40 9.30 -14.45
CA LEU A 84 1.06 9.59 -13.05
C LEU A 84 2.30 9.49 -12.13
N THR A 85 3.46 9.88 -12.63
CA THR A 85 4.73 9.73 -11.89
C THR A 85 4.69 10.40 -10.51
N GLN A 86 4.34 11.68 -10.44
CA GLN A 86 4.34 12.42 -9.17
C GLN A 86 3.14 12.10 -8.27
N TYR A 87 2.08 11.48 -8.81
CA TYR A 87 1.05 10.88 -7.96
C TYR A 87 1.63 9.74 -7.14
N ALA A 88 2.43 8.89 -7.77
CA ALA A 88 3.01 7.73 -7.11
C ALA A 88 4.21 8.08 -6.22
N THR A 89 5.11 8.97 -6.67
CA THR A 89 6.34 9.27 -5.91
C THR A 89 6.05 9.87 -4.55
N ALA A 90 4.95 10.62 -4.40
CA ALA A 90 4.52 11.18 -3.12
C ALA A 90 4.38 10.12 -2.00
N ALA A 91 4.11 8.86 -2.36
CA ALA A 91 3.98 7.76 -1.40
C ALA A 91 5.31 7.02 -1.11
N TYR A 92 6.41 7.36 -1.79
CA TYR A 92 7.69 6.66 -1.64
C TYR A 92 8.94 7.54 -1.72
N THR A 93 8.81 8.86 -1.75
CA THR A 93 9.93 9.81 -1.72
C THR A 93 9.87 10.69 -0.48
N ASP A 94 11.02 11.31 -0.19
CA ASP A 94 11.16 12.41 0.78
C ASP A 94 10.83 12.06 2.25
N ASN A 95 10.54 10.78 2.53
CA ASN A 95 10.17 10.23 3.83
C ASN A 95 8.95 10.92 4.47
N ILE A 96 8.12 11.59 3.68
CA ILE A 96 6.92 12.29 4.19
C ILE A 96 5.91 11.26 4.73
N LEU A 97 5.60 10.23 3.94
CA LEU A 97 4.69 9.17 4.38
C LEU A 97 5.31 8.32 5.50
N ASP A 98 6.62 8.08 5.44
CA ASP A 98 7.36 7.38 6.49
C ASP A 98 7.16 8.06 7.85
N ASP A 99 7.38 9.38 7.91
CA ASP A 99 7.21 10.17 9.14
C ASP A 99 5.82 10.00 9.74
N TYR A 100 4.76 10.14 8.93
CA TYR A 100 3.38 10.07 9.40
C TYR A 100 3.04 8.66 9.92
N CYS A 101 3.54 7.63 9.25
CA CYS A 101 3.35 6.24 9.65
C CYS A 101 4.07 5.93 10.96
N TYR A 102 5.34 6.33 11.11
CA TYR A 102 6.08 6.12 12.36
C TYR A 102 5.48 6.91 13.53
N TYR A 103 5.03 8.14 13.30
CA TYR A 103 4.27 8.91 14.28
C TYR A 103 3.02 8.14 14.76
N GLY A 104 2.23 7.59 13.83
CA GLY A 104 1.06 6.78 14.17
C GLY A 104 1.40 5.54 15.00
N MET A 105 2.53 4.90 14.71
CA MET A 105 3.00 3.74 15.50
C MET A 105 3.41 4.11 16.91
N ASP A 106 4.07 5.24 17.11
CA ASP A 106 4.42 5.76 18.43
C ASP A 106 3.19 6.21 19.21
N TYR A 107 2.18 6.77 18.52
CA TYR A 107 0.89 7.09 19.12
C TYR A 107 0.18 5.84 19.66
N ILE A 108 0.04 4.78 18.85
CA ILE A 108 -0.64 3.56 19.31
C ILE A 108 0.15 2.84 20.41
N LYS A 109 1.49 2.91 20.38
CA LYS A 109 2.35 2.38 21.44
C LYS A 109 2.12 3.12 22.75
N SER A 110 2.07 4.45 22.71
CA SER A 110 1.89 5.27 23.91
C SER A 110 0.48 5.16 24.50
N LYS A 111 -0.56 5.24 23.65
CA LYS A 111 -1.96 5.28 24.07
C LYS A 111 -2.56 3.91 24.33
N TYR A 112 -2.40 2.99 23.38
CA TYR A 112 -3.02 1.67 23.40
C TYR A 112 -2.09 0.56 23.93
N LYS A 113 -0.84 0.90 24.27
CA LYS A 113 0.18 -0.04 24.76
C LYS A 113 0.47 -1.19 23.79
N VAL A 114 0.26 -0.94 22.49
CA VAL A 114 0.57 -1.90 21.43
C VAL A 114 2.09 -1.99 21.27
N ASN A 115 2.65 -3.18 21.46
CA ASN A 115 4.05 -3.44 21.13
C ASN A 115 4.16 -3.84 19.66
N TRP A 116 4.20 -2.84 18.78
CA TRP A 116 4.22 -3.10 17.34
C TRP A 116 5.51 -3.74 16.82
N GLN A 117 6.62 -3.65 17.56
CA GLN A 117 7.86 -4.35 17.23
C GLN A 117 7.81 -5.85 17.53
N SER A 118 6.88 -6.28 18.38
CA SER A 118 6.71 -7.68 18.77
C SER A 118 5.23 -7.95 19.00
N PRO A 119 4.41 -7.93 17.92
CA PRO A 119 2.97 -8.00 18.05
C PRO A 119 2.52 -9.38 18.57
N SER A 120 1.65 -9.38 19.58
CA SER A 120 0.91 -10.58 20.00
C SER A 120 -0.59 -10.38 19.86
N GLU A 121 -1.38 -11.46 19.82
CA GLU A 121 -2.85 -11.37 19.81
C GLU A 121 -3.40 -10.59 21.01
N LYS A 122 -2.67 -10.57 22.14
CA LYS A 122 -3.04 -9.86 23.36
C LYS A 122 -2.79 -8.36 23.27
N ASP A 123 -1.93 -7.92 22.35
CA ASP A 123 -1.57 -6.52 22.17
C ASP A 123 -2.46 -5.83 21.12
N LYS A 124 -3.44 -6.55 20.56
CA LYS A 124 -4.39 -5.99 19.59
C LYS A 124 -5.51 -5.25 20.32
N VAL A 125 -5.80 -4.05 19.83
CA VAL A 125 -6.97 -3.29 20.25
C VAL A 125 -8.20 -3.83 19.53
N LYS A 126 -9.35 -3.89 20.21
CA LYS A 126 -10.62 -4.26 19.56
C LYS A 126 -10.95 -3.25 18.47
N ALA A 127 -11.26 -3.73 17.27
CA ALA A 127 -11.68 -2.89 16.15
C ALA A 127 -13.10 -2.32 16.37
N THR A 128 -13.19 -1.22 17.11
CA THR A 128 -14.43 -0.44 17.29
C THR A 128 -14.34 0.89 16.54
N GLN A 129 -15.48 1.50 16.24
CA GLN A 129 -15.51 2.81 15.57
C GLN A 129 -14.78 3.88 16.38
N ASP A 130 -14.83 3.83 17.71
CA ASP A 130 -14.13 4.78 18.57
C ASP A 130 -12.60 4.69 18.38
N VAL A 131 -12.06 3.48 18.30
CA VAL A 131 -10.62 3.26 18.07
C VAL A 131 -10.21 3.70 16.67
N VAL A 132 -11.05 3.45 15.66
CA VAL A 132 -10.82 3.91 14.29
C VAL A 132 -10.82 5.44 14.23
N ASN A 133 -11.84 6.09 14.78
CA ASN A 133 -11.96 7.55 14.80
C ASN A 133 -10.78 8.18 15.52
N ASP A 134 -10.35 7.60 16.64
CA ASP A 134 -9.24 8.12 17.42
C ASP A 134 -7.91 8.08 16.64
N ILE A 135 -7.50 6.90 16.16
CA ILE A 135 -6.23 6.73 15.47
C ILE A 135 -6.22 7.50 14.14
N ALA A 136 -7.30 7.41 13.35
CA ALA A 136 -7.37 8.07 12.06
C ALA A 136 -7.41 9.60 12.21
N THR A 137 -8.13 10.12 13.20
CA THR A 137 -8.18 11.57 13.43
C THR A 137 -6.83 12.10 13.87
N GLU A 138 -6.17 11.44 14.84
CA GLU A 138 -4.87 11.89 15.34
C GLU A 138 -3.82 11.94 14.23
N VAL A 139 -3.64 10.84 13.51
CA VAL A 139 -2.60 10.75 12.47
C VAL A 139 -2.89 11.69 11.30
N ASN A 140 -4.18 11.87 10.95
CA ASN A 140 -4.57 12.82 9.92
C ASN A 140 -4.30 14.28 10.36
N LEU A 141 -4.61 14.64 11.61
CA LEU A 141 -4.31 15.98 12.13
C LEU A 141 -2.80 16.23 12.10
N TYR A 142 -2.00 15.29 12.59
CA TYR A 142 -0.54 15.40 12.55
C TYR A 142 -0.02 15.62 11.12
N GLY A 143 -0.44 14.78 10.16
CA GLY A 143 0.01 14.92 8.76
C GLY A 143 -0.39 16.25 8.11
N MET A 144 -1.59 16.76 8.41
CA MET A 144 -2.02 18.07 7.92
C MET A 144 -1.23 19.21 8.56
N GLU A 145 -0.96 19.13 9.86
CA GLU A 145 -0.11 20.09 10.57
C GLU A 145 1.31 20.12 10.00
N GLN A 146 1.88 18.97 9.58
CA GLN A 146 3.21 18.94 8.96
C GLN A 146 3.25 19.77 7.66
N TYR A 147 2.22 19.68 6.81
CA TYR A 147 2.13 20.53 5.61
C TYR A 147 1.95 22.02 5.92
N GLU A 148 1.30 22.37 7.03
CA GLU A 148 1.14 23.78 7.45
C GLU A 148 2.40 24.35 8.10
N GLN A 149 3.10 23.55 8.90
CA GLN A 149 4.32 23.93 9.61
C GLN A 149 5.54 23.98 8.68
N TYR A 150 5.57 23.11 7.67
CA TYR A 150 6.67 22.99 6.72
C TYR A 150 6.20 23.29 5.30
N PRO A 151 6.24 24.57 4.85
CA PRO A 151 5.83 24.95 3.51
C PRO A 151 6.52 24.18 2.39
N THR A 152 7.74 23.70 2.62
CA THR A 152 8.47 22.86 1.66
C THR A 152 7.80 21.50 1.43
N ALA A 153 7.21 20.88 2.47
CA ALA A 153 6.46 19.64 2.31
C ALA A 153 5.16 19.87 1.51
N LEU A 154 4.50 21.02 1.72
CA LEU A 154 3.31 21.41 0.95
C LEU A 154 3.64 21.72 -0.51
N GLU A 155 4.81 22.32 -0.77
CA GLU A 155 5.31 22.57 -2.12
C GLU A 155 5.73 21.27 -2.83
N ASP A 156 6.36 20.35 -2.12
CA ASP A 156 6.74 19.03 -2.65
C ASP A 156 5.49 18.22 -3.04
N HIS A 157 4.53 18.10 -2.12
CA HIS A 157 3.20 17.53 -2.39
C HIS A 157 2.19 18.62 -2.79
N PHE A 158 2.52 19.36 -3.86
CA PHE A 158 1.70 20.48 -4.35
C PHE A 158 0.26 20.08 -4.72
N GLY A 159 0.06 18.85 -5.21
CA GLY A 159 -1.23 18.31 -5.61
C GLY A 159 -2.04 17.82 -4.42
N GLY A 160 -3.31 18.23 -4.33
CA GLY A 160 -4.20 17.79 -3.24
C GLY A 160 -4.35 16.26 -3.17
N SER A 161 -4.32 15.57 -4.31
CA SER A 161 -4.38 14.11 -4.35
C SER A 161 -3.14 13.42 -3.78
N GLN A 162 -1.95 14.03 -3.88
CA GLN A 162 -0.71 13.52 -3.28
C GLN A 162 -0.77 13.61 -1.75
N ARG A 163 -1.43 14.65 -1.23
CA ARG A 163 -1.59 14.81 0.23
C ARG A 163 -2.68 13.92 0.81
N ALA A 164 -3.64 13.50 0.00
CA ALA A 164 -4.78 12.70 0.42
C ALA A 164 -4.55 11.18 0.34
N SER A 165 -3.61 10.73 -0.49
CA SER A 165 -3.24 9.32 -0.67
C SER A 165 -2.50 8.76 0.54
#